data_AF-A0A821E7Q9-F1
#
_entry.id   AF-A0A821E7Q9-F1
#
_cell.length_a   1.000
_cell.length_b   1.000
_cell.length_c   1.000
_cell.angle_alpha   90.00
_cell.angle_beta   90.00
_cell.angle_gamma   90.00
#
_symmetry.space_group_name_H-M   'P 1'
#
loop_
_entity.id
_entity.type
_entity.pdbx_description
1 polymer ?
#
loop_
_entity_poly.entity_id
_entity_poly.type
_entity_poly.pdbx_seq_one_letter_code
_entity_poly.pdbx_strand_id
1 'polypeptide(L)'
;MFNASIRGHLLLPKPSAAVCNGKTYDAQACTIAKMQWINSTWRGDQLGAMQNHNLENSSCSVSTNNTACNQGSVPVYGVRATSPEHVQETVRFAAANNLRLVIKSTGHDYVGRSTAAGSLLLWHHQMKTMTLIARYSSCSGETITNAARIDAGVQWGEAYRWLNEYKLTAIGGASVTVGVAGGYLQGGGHSPLSRWKGLAADQVLEYDVVTADG
;
A
#
# COMPACT_ATOMS: atom_id res chain seq x y z
N MET A 1 17.75 -5.94 -18.57
CA MET A 1 16.61 -5.01 -18.74
C MET A 1 15.75 -5.08 -17.48
N PHE A 2 15.42 -3.95 -16.84
CA PHE A 2 14.85 -3.84 -15.48
C PHE A 2 13.75 -4.87 -15.13
N ASN A 3 12.77 -5.11 -16.01
CA ASN A 3 11.70 -6.07 -15.74
C ASN A 3 12.21 -7.50 -15.40
N ALA A 4 13.35 -7.89 -15.96
CA ALA A 4 13.98 -9.18 -15.63
C ALA A 4 14.58 -9.19 -14.21
N SER A 5 15.16 -8.09 -13.72
CA SER A 5 15.73 -8.03 -12.36
C SER A 5 14.65 -8.10 -11.28
N ILE A 6 13.45 -7.60 -11.58
CA ILE A 6 12.24 -7.75 -10.75
C ILE A 6 11.36 -8.95 -11.18
N ARG A 7 11.93 -9.93 -11.88
CA ARG A 7 11.26 -11.21 -12.23
C ARG A 7 9.87 -11.06 -12.87
N GLY A 8 9.69 -10.08 -13.74
CA GLY A 8 8.43 -9.86 -14.46
C GLY A 8 7.37 -9.07 -13.69
N HIS A 9 7.72 -8.41 -12.58
CA HIS A 9 6.76 -7.68 -11.73
C HIS A 9 6.48 -6.22 -12.17
N LEU A 10 6.90 -5.82 -13.38
CA LEU A 10 6.55 -4.52 -13.95
C LEU A 10 5.09 -4.51 -14.43
N LEU A 11 4.37 -3.45 -14.08
CA LEU A 11 2.94 -3.25 -14.36
C LEU A 11 2.69 -1.85 -14.92
N LEU A 12 1.50 -1.68 -15.52
CA LEU A 12 1.01 -0.44 -16.10
C LEU A 12 -0.24 0.03 -15.34
N PRO A 13 -0.09 0.81 -14.24
CA PRO A 13 -1.21 1.37 -13.53
C PRO A 13 -2.10 2.21 -14.45
N LYS A 14 -3.42 2.16 -14.22
CA LYS A 14 -4.40 3.02 -14.87
C LYS A 14 -5.34 3.61 -13.82
N PRO A 15 -5.86 4.83 -14.02
CA PRO A 15 -6.93 5.35 -13.17
C PRO A 15 -8.04 4.33 -13.01
N SER A 16 -8.56 4.17 -11.79
CA SER A 16 -9.53 3.11 -11.49
C SER A 16 -10.84 3.25 -12.30
N ALA A 17 -11.17 4.48 -12.72
CA ALA A 17 -12.31 4.74 -13.61
C ALA A 17 -12.01 4.47 -15.11
N ALA A 18 -10.76 4.19 -15.52
CA ALA A 18 -10.41 4.08 -16.95
C ALA A 18 -11.22 3.02 -17.70
N VAL A 19 -11.62 1.95 -17.02
CA VAL A 19 -12.48 0.89 -17.57
C VAL A 19 -13.88 1.38 -17.98
N CYS A 20 -14.30 2.56 -17.52
CA CYS A 20 -15.56 3.18 -17.92
C CYS A 20 -15.41 4.25 -19.02
N ASN A 21 -14.21 4.44 -19.57
CA ASN A 21 -13.91 5.62 -20.40
C ASN A 21 -13.16 5.29 -21.69
N GLY A 22 -13.53 5.98 -22.78
CA GLY A 22 -12.76 6.07 -24.02
C GLY A 22 -12.35 4.72 -24.59
N LYS A 23 -11.08 4.61 -25.02
CA LYS A 23 -10.52 3.40 -25.65
C LYS A 23 -10.31 2.24 -24.68
N THR A 24 -10.32 2.50 -23.38
CA THR A 24 -10.15 1.48 -22.32
C THR A 24 -11.49 0.99 -21.79
N TYR A 25 -12.60 1.39 -22.40
CA TYR A 25 -13.93 0.96 -21.99
C TYR A 25 -14.07 -0.57 -22.04
N ASP A 26 -14.50 -1.13 -20.91
CA ASP A 26 -14.87 -2.53 -20.73
C ASP A 26 -16.18 -2.54 -19.94
N ALA A 27 -17.24 -3.07 -20.56
CA ALA A 27 -18.57 -3.04 -19.96
C ALA A 27 -18.66 -3.81 -18.63
N GLN A 28 -17.97 -4.94 -18.52
CA GLN A 28 -17.99 -5.78 -17.32
C GLN A 28 -17.16 -5.13 -16.22
N ALA A 29 -15.93 -4.71 -16.52
CA ALA A 29 -15.06 -4.05 -15.56
C ALA A 29 -15.63 -2.71 -15.11
N CYS A 30 -16.29 -1.95 -16.01
CA CYS A 30 -17.00 -0.73 -15.64
C CYS A 30 -18.18 -0.99 -14.70
N THR A 31 -18.95 -2.06 -14.94
CA THR A 31 -20.04 -2.46 -14.03
C THR A 31 -19.50 -2.79 -12.64
N ILE A 32 -18.40 -3.54 -12.55
CA ILE A 32 -17.72 -3.82 -11.28
C ILE A 32 -17.22 -2.53 -10.63
N ALA A 33 -16.57 -1.65 -11.39
CA ALA A 33 -16.06 -0.37 -10.87
C ALA A 33 -17.18 0.52 -10.32
N LYS A 34 -18.34 0.56 -10.98
CA LYS A 34 -19.54 1.27 -10.48
C LYS A 34 -20.03 0.71 -9.16
N MET A 35 -20.13 -0.61 -9.03
CA MET A 35 -20.62 -1.27 -7.81
C MET A 35 -19.64 -1.17 -6.65
N GLN A 36 -18.34 -1.25 -6.93
CA GLN A 36 -17.28 -1.30 -5.92
C GLN A 36 -16.60 0.05 -5.69
N TRP A 37 -17.11 1.13 -6.28
CA TRP A 37 -16.40 2.41 -6.36
C TRP A 37 -15.88 2.91 -5.01
N ILE A 38 -16.71 2.79 -3.97
CA ILE A 38 -16.40 3.19 -2.59
C ILE A 38 -15.98 2.01 -1.69
N ASN A 39 -15.86 0.80 -2.23
CA ASN A 39 -15.42 -0.37 -1.46
C ASN A 39 -13.91 -0.30 -1.23
N SER A 40 -13.52 -0.06 0.03
CA SER A 40 -12.14 0.19 0.39
C SER A 40 -11.19 -0.98 0.09
N THR A 41 -11.67 -2.22 0.18
CA THR A 41 -10.89 -3.43 -0.16
C THR A 41 -10.62 -3.44 -1.67
N TRP A 42 -11.67 -3.30 -2.48
CA TRP A 42 -11.53 -3.26 -3.94
C TRP A 42 -10.62 -2.12 -4.42
N ARG A 43 -10.68 -0.95 -3.77
CA ARG A 43 -9.74 0.15 -4.07
C ARG A 43 -8.30 -0.21 -3.69
N GLY A 44 -8.10 -0.81 -2.52
CA GLY A 44 -6.76 -1.21 -2.05
C GLY A 44 -6.07 -2.20 -2.97
N ASP A 45 -6.84 -3.10 -3.59
CA ASP A 45 -6.36 -4.15 -4.50
C ASP A 45 -6.03 -3.67 -5.93
N GLN A 46 -6.20 -2.38 -6.22
CA GLN A 46 -5.89 -1.80 -7.52
C GLN A 46 -4.61 -0.95 -7.49
N LEU A 47 -3.72 -1.14 -8.48
CA LEU A 47 -2.49 -0.34 -8.58
C LEU A 47 -2.76 1.16 -8.68
N GLY A 48 -3.69 1.56 -9.55
CA GLY A 48 -3.92 2.97 -9.85
C GLY A 48 -4.96 3.65 -8.96
N ALA A 49 -5.56 2.91 -8.02
CA ALA A 49 -6.57 3.46 -7.13
C ALA A 49 -5.95 4.06 -5.86
N MET A 50 -6.55 5.16 -5.41
CA MET A 50 -6.45 5.74 -4.08
C MET A 50 -7.81 5.62 -3.39
N GLN A 51 -7.83 5.56 -2.07
CA GLN A 51 -9.09 5.50 -1.31
C GLN A 51 -9.93 6.76 -1.56
N ASN A 52 -9.25 7.91 -1.61
CA ASN A 52 -9.84 9.17 -2.04
C ASN A 52 -9.67 9.30 -3.56
N HIS A 53 -10.69 8.91 -4.32
CA HIS A 53 -10.64 8.82 -5.78
C HIS A 53 -10.33 10.17 -6.48
N ASN A 54 -10.59 11.30 -5.83
CA ASN A 54 -10.22 12.63 -6.32
C ASN A 54 -8.71 12.85 -6.41
N LEU A 55 -7.90 12.03 -5.73
CA LEU A 55 -6.44 12.09 -5.79
C LEU A 55 -5.87 11.37 -7.02
N GLU A 56 -6.68 10.60 -7.76
CA GLU A 56 -6.24 9.89 -8.95
C GLU A 56 -6.27 10.79 -10.17
N ASN A 57 -7.47 11.23 -10.55
CA ASN A 57 -7.70 11.97 -11.77
C ASN A 57 -9.10 12.62 -11.76
N SER A 58 -9.21 13.82 -12.32
CA SER A 58 -10.48 14.52 -12.57
C SER A 58 -11.06 14.27 -13.97
N SER A 59 -10.29 13.68 -14.89
CA SER A 59 -10.71 13.48 -16.28
C SER A 59 -11.47 12.16 -16.51
N CYS A 60 -11.22 11.14 -15.68
CA CYS A 60 -11.87 9.83 -15.80
C CYS A 60 -13.06 9.76 -14.86
N SER A 61 -14.21 9.28 -15.36
CA SER A 61 -15.44 9.19 -14.56
C SER A 61 -15.99 7.77 -14.57
N VAL A 62 -16.45 7.29 -13.41
CA VAL A 62 -17.13 5.99 -13.32
C VAL A 62 -18.58 6.07 -13.81
N SER A 63 -19.17 7.28 -13.82
CA SER A 63 -20.58 7.50 -14.17
C SER A 63 -20.80 7.92 -15.61
N THR A 64 -19.84 8.62 -16.22
CA THR A 64 -19.93 9.16 -17.57
C THR A 64 -18.78 8.66 -18.42
N ASN A 65 -19.07 8.21 -19.65
CA ASN A 65 -18.02 7.83 -20.58
C ASN A 65 -17.37 9.10 -21.15
N ASN A 66 -16.22 9.47 -20.60
CA ASN A 66 -15.40 10.55 -21.14
C ASN A 66 -14.41 9.98 -22.16
N THR A 67 -14.39 10.54 -23.37
CA THR A 67 -13.41 10.16 -24.40
C THR A 67 -11.98 10.54 -24.02
N ALA A 68 -11.79 11.52 -23.14
CA ALA A 68 -10.50 11.98 -22.62
C ALA A 68 -10.26 11.52 -21.17
N CYS A 69 -9.90 10.24 -21.00
CA CYS A 69 -9.41 9.71 -19.72
C CYS A 69 -7.86 9.63 -19.74
N ASN A 70 -7.20 10.65 -19.21
CA ASN A 70 -5.74 10.74 -19.07
C ASN A 70 -5.24 10.03 -17.79
N GLN A 71 -3.93 10.02 -17.58
CA GLN A 71 -3.32 9.33 -16.43
C GLN A 71 -3.52 10.08 -15.10
N GLY A 72 -3.62 11.42 -15.13
CA GLY A 72 -3.72 12.25 -13.93
C GLY A 72 -2.51 12.09 -13.02
N SER A 73 -2.75 11.95 -11.72
CA SER A 73 -1.72 11.71 -10.70
C SER A 73 -1.38 10.22 -10.54
N VAL A 74 -1.96 9.32 -11.33
CA VAL A 74 -1.68 7.89 -11.24
C VAL A 74 -0.31 7.60 -11.87
N PRO A 75 0.58 6.81 -11.22
CA PRO A 75 1.88 6.47 -11.79
C PRO A 75 1.78 5.78 -13.16
N VAL A 76 2.79 5.96 -14.02
CA VAL A 76 2.77 5.45 -15.40
C VAL A 76 3.23 3.99 -15.47
N TYR A 77 4.19 3.66 -14.62
CA TYR A 77 4.68 2.31 -14.38
C TYR A 77 4.57 1.99 -12.90
N GLY A 78 4.46 0.70 -12.58
CA GLY A 78 4.53 0.23 -11.21
C GLY A 78 5.22 -1.10 -11.08
N VAL A 79 5.82 -1.34 -9.93
CA VAL A 79 6.41 -2.62 -9.55
C VAL A 79 5.58 -3.23 -8.45
N ARG A 80 5.13 -4.46 -8.68
CA ARG A 80 4.46 -5.27 -7.66
C ARG A 80 5.51 -5.97 -6.80
N ALA A 81 5.89 -5.33 -5.70
CA ALA A 81 6.87 -5.90 -4.79
C ALA A 81 6.25 -7.02 -3.97
N THR A 82 6.96 -8.14 -3.90
CA THR A 82 6.61 -9.36 -3.15
C THR A 82 7.79 -9.85 -2.32
N SER A 83 8.95 -9.20 -2.44
CA SER A 83 10.16 -9.48 -1.68
C SER A 83 11.01 -8.22 -1.52
N PRO A 84 11.93 -8.17 -0.55
CA PRO A 84 12.86 -7.06 -0.38
C PRO A 84 13.69 -6.77 -1.64
N GLU A 85 14.09 -7.80 -2.39
CA GLU A 85 14.89 -7.62 -3.61
C GLU A 85 14.13 -6.82 -4.67
N HIS A 86 12.81 -7.00 -4.80
CA HIS A 86 12.01 -6.18 -5.71
C HIS A 86 12.02 -4.69 -5.29
N VAL A 87 12.03 -4.41 -3.99
CA VAL A 87 12.13 -3.05 -3.46
C VAL A 87 13.49 -2.46 -3.79
N GLN A 88 14.57 -3.17 -3.47
CA GLN A 88 15.95 -2.74 -3.72
C GLN A 88 16.21 -2.46 -5.20
N GLU A 89 15.84 -3.39 -6.08
CA GLU A 89 15.99 -3.23 -7.53
C GLU A 89 15.20 -2.03 -8.06
N THR A 90 14.00 -1.80 -7.53
CA THR A 90 13.17 -0.64 -7.92
C THR A 90 13.78 0.68 -7.48
N VAL A 91 14.30 0.75 -6.24
CA VAL A 91 14.95 1.95 -5.69
C VAL A 91 16.22 2.28 -6.49
N ARG A 92 17.09 1.30 -6.71
CA ARG A 92 18.32 1.47 -7.50
C ARG A 92 18.01 1.88 -8.93
N PHE A 93 17.00 1.25 -9.56
CA PHE A 93 16.58 1.59 -10.91
C PHE A 93 16.03 3.02 -11.00
N ALA A 94 15.19 3.43 -10.04
CA ALA A 94 14.66 4.79 -10.01
C ALA A 94 15.76 5.83 -9.86
N ALA A 95 16.72 5.60 -8.96
CA ALA A 95 17.88 6.48 -8.75
C ALA A 95 18.75 6.57 -10.01
N ALA A 96 19.12 5.43 -10.60
CA ALA A 96 19.99 5.38 -11.78
C ALA A 96 19.37 6.05 -13.03
N ASN A 97 18.05 6.15 -13.10
CA ASN A 97 17.33 6.69 -14.25
C ASN A 97 16.64 8.04 -13.95
N ASN A 98 16.94 8.66 -12.81
CA ASN A 98 16.34 9.94 -12.38
C ASN A 98 14.79 9.92 -12.43
N LEU A 99 14.19 8.83 -11.96
CA LEU A 99 12.74 8.66 -11.92
C LEU A 99 12.18 9.11 -10.59
N ARG A 100 11.04 9.81 -10.62
CA ARG A 100 10.25 10.06 -9.41
C ARG A 100 9.70 8.73 -8.89
N LEU A 101 10.20 8.28 -7.75
CA LEU A 101 9.68 7.10 -7.05
C LEU A 101 8.51 7.50 -6.15
N VAL A 102 7.43 6.70 -6.19
CA VAL A 102 6.27 6.83 -5.30
C VAL A 102 6.02 5.49 -4.64
N ILE A 103 5.75 5.49 -3.33
CA ILE A 103 5.53 4.26 -2.56
C ILE A 103 4.06 4.17 -2.19
N LYS A 104 3.44 3.00 -2.43
CA LYS A 104 2.05 2.73 -2.04
C LYS A 104 1.91 1.36 -1.40
N SER A 105 1.18 1.33 -0.30
CA SER A 105 0.56 0.12 0.24
C SER A 105 -0.88 0.05 -0.28
N THR A 106 -1.80 0.75 0.39
CA THR A 106 -3.26 0.61 0.22
C THR A 106 -3.94 1.82 -0.44
N GLY A 107 -3.22 2.93 -0.63
CA GLY A 107 -3.76 4.18 -1.18
C GLY A 107 -4.63 4.99 -0.20
N HIS A 108 -4.55 4.73 1.11
CA HIS A 108 -5.32 5.44 2.15
C HIS A 108 -4.87 6.89 2.42
N ASP A 109 -3.79 7.34 1.80
CA ASP A 109 -3.27 8.68 2.09
C ASP A 109 -4.26 9.77 1.66
N TYR A 110 -4.61 10.66 2.59
CA TYR A 110 -5.59 11.72 2.37
C TYR A 110 -5.05 12.94 1.63
N VAL A 111 -3.73 13.04 1.46
CA VAL A 111 -3.07 14.21 0.89
C VAL A 111 -2.20 13.88 -0.33
N GLY A 112 -2.37 12.69 -0.91
CA GLY A 112 -1.75 12.28 -2.17
C GLY A 112 -0.29 11.84 -2.09
N ARG A 113 0.26 11.54 -0.91
CA ARG A 113 1.67 11.11 -0.75
C ARG A 113 2.00 9.76 -1.40
N SER A 114 0.99 8.95 -1.71
CA SER A 114 1.16 7.64 -2.35
C SER A 114 0.84 7.62 -3.86
N THR A 115 0.80 8.78 -4.51
CA THR A 115 0.55 8.90 -5.96
C THR A 115 1.25 10.12 -6.54
N ALA A 116 1.67 10.07 -7.81
CA ALA A 116 2.13 11.26 -8.52
C ALA A 116 2.07 11.08 -10.04
N ALA A 117 1.90 12.20 -10.74
CA ALA A 117 2.01 12.24 -12.20
C ALA A 117 3.45 11.92 -12.65
N GLY A 118 3.58 11.12 -13.72
CA GLY A 118 4.87 10.83 -14.35
C GLY A 118 5.83 9.98 -13.50
N SER A 119 5.35 9.31 -12.45
CA SER A 119 6.20 8.56 -11.52
C SER A 119 6.25 7.06 -11.79
N LEU A 120 7.25 6.41 -11.18
CA LEU A 120 7.34 4.96 -10.99
C LEU A 120 6.76 4.60 -9.61
N LEU A 121 5.80 3.68 -9.59
CA LEU A 121 5.19 3.18 -8.36
C LEU A 121 5.97 1.98 -7.82
N LEU A 122 6.31 1.99 -6.54
CA LEU A 122 6.64 0.82 -5.76
C LEU A 122 5.40 0.40 -4.95
N TRP A 123 4.75 -0.69 -5.37
CA TRP A 123 3.53 -1.19 -4.74
C TRP A 123 3.83 -2.46 -3.95
N HIS A 124 3.88 -2.34 -2.62
CA HIS A 124 4.26 -3.42 -1.71
C HIS A 124 3.06 -4.11 -1.06
N HIS A 125 1.84 -3.88 -1.56
CA HIS A 125 0.59 -4.46 -1.04
C HIS A 125 0.60 -5.98 -0.93
N GLN A 126 1.37 -6.68 -1.78
CA GLN A 126 1.44 -8.14 -1.77
C GLN A 126 2.47 -8.73 -0.80
N MET A 127 3.23 -7.91 -0.08
CA MET A 127 4.08 -8.38 1.01
C MET A 127 3.20 -8.62 2.25
N LYS A 128 2.74 -9.86 2.41
CA LYS A 128 1.67 -10.23 3.37
C LYS A 128 2.14 -11.17 4.49
N THR A 129 3.44 -11.42 4.63
CA THR A 129 3.94 -12.34 5.65
C THR A 129 3.72 -11.75 7.05
N MET A 130 3.30 -12.60 7.98
CA MET A 130 3.21 -12.28 9.40
C MET A 130 3.85 -13.41 10.19
N THR A 131 4.61 -13.08 11.23
CA THR A 131 5.29 -14.06 12.09
C THR A 131 5.18 -13.62 13.53
N LEU A 132 4.73 -14.55 14.39
CA LEU A 132 4.69 -14.33 15.83
C LEU A 132 6.05 -14.67 16.43
N ILE A 133 6.60 -13.74 17.19
CA ILE A 133 7.85 -13.88 17.92
C ILE A 133 7.49 -14.00 19.40
N ALA A 134 7.55 -15.21 19.93
CA ALA A 134 7.13 -15.50 21.30
C ALA A 134 7.92 -14.71 22.35
N ARG A 135 9.23 -14.53 22.11
CA ARG A 135 10.14 -13.74 22.93
C ARG A 135 11.06 -12.95 22.02
N TYR A 136 10.92 -11.63 22.03
CA TYR A 136 11.77 -10.70 21.32
C TYR A 136 12.74 -10.06 22.32
N SER A 137 14.04 -10.10 21.99
CA SER A 137 15.08 -9.46 22.80
C SER A 137 15.44 -8.13 22.17
N SER A 138 15.12 -7.04 22.85
CA SER A 138 15.48 -5.70 22.41
C SER A 138 16.99 -5.42 22.60
N CYS A 139 17.48 -4.38 21.91
CA CYS A 139 18.85 -3.91 22.06
C CYS A 139 19.21 -3.46 23.49
N SER A 140 18.22 -3.09 24.31
CA SER A 140 18.41 -2.71 25.72
C SER A 140 18.44 -3.92 26.66
N GLY A 141 18.28 -5.14 26.15
CA GLY A 141 18.22 -6.37 26.95
C GLY A 141 16.83 -6.67 27.52
N GLU A 142 15.82 -5.81 27.29
CA GLU A 142 14.44 -6.10 27.65
C GLU A 142 13.88 -7.24 26.78
N THR A 143 13.20 -8.20 27.41
CA THR A 143 12.48 -9.27 26.71
C THR A 143 11.01 -8.94 26.62
N ILE A 144 10.52 -8.80 25.39
CA ILE A 144 9.13 -8.54 25.07
C ILE A 144 8.48 -9.85 24.64
N THR A 145 7.33 -10.17 25.22
CA THR A 145 6.56 -11.36 24.82
C THR A 145 5.54 -11.02 23.75
N ASN A 146 5.24 -11.97 22.87
CA ASN A 146 4.19 -11.85 21.85
C ASN A 146 4.38 -10.67 20.89
N ALA A 147 5.61 -10.49 20.37
CA ALA A 147 5.87 -9.53 19.31
C ALA A 147 5.40 -10.08 17.96
N ALA A 148 5.00 -9.21 17.04
CA ALA A 148 4.60 -9.58 15.69
C ALA A 148 5.51 -8.91 14.66
N ARG A 149 6.18 -9.71 13.83
CA ARG A 149 6.82 -9.23 12.60
C ARG A 149 5.79 -9.25 11.48
N ILE A 150 5.57 -8.10 10.87
CA ILE A 150 4.48 -7.88 9.90
C ILE A 150 5.08 -7.21 8.66
N ASP A 151 4.88 -7.82 7.49
CA ASP A 151 5.31 -7.24 6.22
C ASP A 151 4.54 -5.96 5.87
N ALA A 152 5.19 -5.09 5.09
CA ALA A 152 4.68 -3.75 4.76
C ALA A 152 3.31 -3.71 4.05
N GLY A 153 2.92 -4.80 3.39
CA GLY A 153 1.65 -4.89 2.66
C GLY A 153 0.47 -5.30 3.53
N VAL A 154 0.68 -5.79 4.75
CA VAL A 154 -0.39 -6.27 5.63
C VAL A 154 -1.30 -5.12 6.06
N GLN A 155 -2.61 -5.38 6.04
CA GLN A 155 -3.67 -4.46 6.48
C GLN A 155 -4.20 -4.87 7.86
N TRP A 156 -4.76 -3.91 8.61
CA TRP A 156 -5.22 -4.17 9.97
C TRP A 156 -6.23 -5.33 10.09
N GLY A 157 -7.14 -5.48 9.12
CA GLY A 157 -8.09 -6.59 9.10
C GLY A 157 -7.45 -7.96 8.91
N GLU A 158 -6.30 -8.04 8.24
CA GLU A 158 -5.51 -9.25 8.13
C GLU A 158 -4.77 -9.52 9.45
N ALA A 159 -4.08 -8.50 9.98
CA ALA A 159 -3.34 -8.59 11.22
C ALA A 159 -4.22 -8.98 12.42
N TYR A 160 -5.41 -8.38 12.56
CA TYR A 160 -6.32 -8.70 13.66
C TYR A 160 -6.85 -10.13 13.58
N ARG A 161 -7.23 -10.60 12.39
CA ARG A 161 -7.69 -11.99 12.22
C ARG A 161 -6.59 -12.97 12.61
N TRP A 162 -5.38 -12.73 12.12
CA TRP A 162 -4.20 -13.55 12.42
C TRP A 162 -3.84 -13.52 13.92
N LEU A 163 -3.77 -12.34 14.55
CA LEU A 163 -3.48 -12.21 15.99
C LEU A 163 -4.54 -12.89 16.88
N ASN A 164 -5.81 -12.85 16.46
CA ASN A 164 -6.90 -13.46 17.21
C ASN A 164 -6.77 -15.00 17.29
N GLU A 165 -6.12 -15.65 16.32
CA GLU A 165 -5.79 -17.09 16.39
C GLU A 165 -4.90 -17.42 17.60
N TYR A 166 -4.11 -16.46 18.06
CA TYR A 166 -3.25 -16.54 19.24
C TYR A 166 -3.89 -15.90 20.49
N LYS A 167 -5.15 -15.46 20.41
CA LYS A 167 -5.85 -14.69 21.46
C LYS A 167 -5.15 -13.38 21.81
N LEU A 168 -4.48 -12.79 20.82
CA LEU A 168 -3.78 -11.51 20.94
C LEU A 168 -4.54 -10.42 20.19
N THR A 169 -4.22 -9.17 20.53
CA THR A 169 -4.63 -7.99 19.78
C THR A 169 -3.46 -7.02 19.68
N ALA A 170 -3.59 -6.02 18.82
CA ALA A 170 -2.59 -4.97 18.62
C ALA A 170 -3.21 -3.59 18.74
N ILE A 171 -2.38 -2.60 19.05
CA ILE A 171 -2.77 -1.19 19.07
C ILE A 171 -2.78 -0.70 17.62
N GLY A 172 -3.93 -0.84 16.96
CA GLY A 172 -4.06 -0.52 15.54
C GLY A 172 -5.29 0.32 15.19
N GLY A 173 -5.43 0.58 13.89
CA GLY A 173 -6.50 1.40 13.33
C GLY A 173 -7.84 0.68 13.31
N ALA A 174 -8.93 1.44 13.40
CA ALA A 174 -10.30 0.91 13.29
C ALA A 174 -10.66 0.52 11.84
N SER A 175 -10.14 1.26 10.85
CA SER A 175 -10.33 0.96 9.43
C SER A 175 -9.48 -0.25 9.01
N VAL A 176 -10.14 -1.38 8.81
CA VAL A 176 -9.49 -2.69 8.55
C VAL A 176 -8.66 -2.74 7.27
N THR A 177 -8.87 -1.81 6.33
CA THR A 177 -8.13 -1.75 5.07
C THR A 177 -6.89 -0.84 5.11
N VAL A 178 -6.63 -0.15 6.23
CA VAL A 178 -5.42 0.64 6.40
C VAL A 178 -4.22 -0.30 6.55
N GLY A 179 -3.11 0.01 5.86
CA GLY A 179 -1.87 -0.76 5.94
C GLY A 179 -1.20 -0.57 7.29
N VAL A 180 -0.73 -1.66 7.90
CA VAL A 180 -0.12 -1.67 9.24
C VAL A 180 1.21 -0.92 9.21
N ALA A 181 2.20 -1.45 8.48
CA ALA A 181 3.59 -0.96 8.48
C ALA A 181 3.84 0.25 7.54
N GLY A 182 2.79 0.83 6.97
CA GLY A 182 2.88 2.00 6.12
C GLY A 182 2.80 3.31 6.90
N GLY A 183 2.25 4.34 6.24
CA GLY A 183 2.07 5.68 6.83
C GLY A 183 1.25 5.73 8.12
N TYR A 184 0.54 4.67 8.50
CA TYR A 184 -0.18 4.60 9.77
C TYR A 184 0.79 4.49 10.95
N LEU A 185 1.63 3.46 11.02
CA LEU A 185 2.66 3.33 12.08
C LEU A 185 3.71 4.44 11.97
N GLN A 186 4.15 4.77 10.74
CA GLN A 186 5.18 5.79 10.51
C GLN A 186 4.69 7.21 10.84
N GLY A 187 3.38 7.44 10.87
CA GLY A 187 2.76 8.75 11.13
C GLY A 187 2.18 8.90 12.53
N GLY A 188 2.34 7.92 13.42
CA GLY A 188 1.77 7.92 14.78
C GLY A 188 0.74 6.80 14.98
N GLY A 189 -0.41 6.91 14.31
CA GLY A 189 -1.45 5.88 14.35
C GLY A 189 -2.25 5.84 15.65
N HIS A 190 -3.46 6.40 15.65
CA HIS A 190 -4.36 6.35 16.80
C HIS A 190 -5.18 5.05 16.84
N SER A 191 -5.50 4.57 18.03
CA SER A 191 -6.28 3.35 18.28
C SER A 191 -7.32 3.59 19.38
N PRO A 192 -8.44 2.83 19.42
CA PRO A 192 -9.32 2.81 20.60
C PRO A 192 -8.58 2.49 21.91
N LEU A 193 -7.46 1.77 21.81
CA LEU A 193 -6.62 1.40 22.95
C LEU A 193 -5.55 2.45 23.28
N SER A 194 -5.44 3.53 22.51
CA SER A 194 -4.31 4.47 22.66
C SER A 194 -4.29 5.21 23.98
N ARG A 195 -5.46 5.48 24.58
CA ARG A 195 -5.53 6.06 25.93
C ARG A 195 -4.90 5.18 27.00
N TRP A 196 -4.86 3.86 26.78
CA TRP A 196 -4.32 2.89 27.72
C TRP A 196 -2.89 2.45 27.37
N LYS A 197 -2.56 2.35 26.07
CA LYS A 197 -1.32 1.71 25.60
C LYS A 197 -0.41 2.62 24.76
N GLY A 198 -0.79 3.87 24.52
CA GLY A 198 -0.03 4.78 23.64
C GLY A 198 -0.45 4.69 22.17
N LEU A 199 0.21 5.45 21.32
CA LEU A 199 0.00 5.37 19.87
C LEU A 199 0.53 4.05 19.31
N ALA A 200 0.08 3.71 18.10
CA ALA A 200 0.57 2.54 17.40
C ALA A 200 2.08 2.64 17.13
N ALA A 201 2.59 3.85 16.85
CA ALA A 201 4.01 4.13 16.72
C ALA A 201 4.80 3.80 18.00
N ASP A 202 4.21 3.97 19.18
CA ASP A 202 4.85 3.64 20.46
C ASP A 202 5.00 2.11 20.65
N GLN A 203 4.32 1.30 19.83
CA GLN A 203 4.41 -0.17 19.89
C GLN A 203 5.47 -0.75 18.96
N VAL A 204 6.12 0.07 18.13
CA VAL A 204 7.08 -0.43 17.14
C VAL A 204 8.39 -0.78 17.82
N LEU A 205 8.85 -2.01 17.58
CA LEU A 205 10.11 -2.51 18.12
C LEU A 205 11.27 -2.30 17.14
N GLU A 206 11.03 -2.55 15.85
CA GLU A 206 12.02 -2.46 14.78
C GLU A 206 11.36 -2.09 13.45
N TYR A 207 12.17 -1.54 12.54
CA TYR A 207 11.84 -1.41 11.13
C TYR A 207 12.92 -2.11 10.30
N ASP A 208 12.47 -2.95 9.37
CA ASP A 208 13.31 -3.52 8.31
C ASP A 208 13.12 -2.64 7.06
N VAL A 209 14.19 -1.97 6.62
CA VAL A 209 14.10 -0.88 5.64
C VAL A 209 15.11 -1.04 4.51
N VAL A 210 14.69 -0.62 3.33
CA VAL A 210 15.56 -0.34 2.18
C VAL A 210 15.80 1.16 2.13
N THR A 211 17.06 1.56 2.22
CA THR A 211 17.49 2.96 2.14
C THR A 211 17.58 3.43 0.69
N ALA A 212 17.81 4.74 0.48
CA ALA A 212 17.80 5.35 -0.86
C ALA A 212 18.94 4.86 -1.79
N ASP A 213 19.99 4.29 -1.22
CA ASP A 213 21.09 3.62 -1.90
C ASP A 213 20.81 2.15 -2.26
N GLY A 214 19.72 1.58 -1.73
CA GLY A 214 19.16 0.27 -2.11
C GLY A 214 19.71 -0.91 -1.32
#